data_AF-A0A944XBT7-F1
#
_entry.id   AF-A0A944XBT7-F1
#
_cell.length_a   1.000
_cell.length_b   1.000
_cell.length_c   1.000
_cell.angle_alpha   90.00
_cell.angle_beta   90.00
_cell.angle_gamma   90.00
#
_symmetry.space_group_name_H-M   'P 1'
#
loop_
_entity.id
_entity.type
_entity.pdbx_description
1 polymer ?
#
loop_
_entity_poly.entity_id
_entity_poly.type
_entity_poly.pdbx_seq_one_letter_code
_entity_poly.pdbx_strand_id
1 'polypeptide(L)'
;MKWRVLSLYAVLPIVLVLTLVGCGGQAQEGQTSTEVTATSGQRLYRDHGCGLCHGETGHGNGRMAQSLDPPPRDFSRAGQFRLGHSVDEVAEAIRTGAGGRGAMPGYGHLPEPDRRALATYIVSLATD
;
A
#
# COMPACT_ATOMS: atom_id res chain seq x y z
N MET A 1 -55.86 41.17 21.14
CA MET A 1 -54.63 40.45 21.49
C MET A 1 -54.88 38.98 21.24
N LYS A 2 -54.16 38.32 20.30
CA LYS A 2 -54.56 37.03 19.65
C LYS A 2 -55.88 37.19 18.85
N TRP A 3 -56.26 36.44 17.81
CA TRP A 3 -55.63 35.55 16.81
C TRP A 3 -56.58 35.56 15.57
N ARG A 4 -56.27 35.11 14.35
CA ARG A 4 -55.11 34.37 13.78
C ARG A 4 -54.90 34.75 12.29
N VAL A 5 -53.75 34.35 11.75
CA VAL A 5 -53.32 34.36 10.33
C VAL A 5 -54.24 33.65 9.32
N LEU A 6 -54.23 34.13 8.06
CA LEU A 6 -54.28 33.28 6.86
C LEU A 6 -53.60 34.00 5.68
N SER A 7 -52.26 34.09 5.73
CA SER A 7 -51.48 34.59 4.59
C SER A 7 -51.44 33.52 3.50
N LEU A 8 -51.85 33.92 2.29
CA LEU A 8 -51.41 33.29 1.05
C LEU A 8 -49.87 33.37 0.93
N TYR A 9 -49.30 32.81 -0.15
CA TYR A 9 -47.85 32.76 -0.46
C TYR A 9 -47.01 31.65 0.21
N ALA A 10 -47.58 30.44 0.36
CA ALA A 10 -46.83 29.23 0.74
C ALA A 10 -46.55 28.26 -0.44
N VAL A 11 -46.53 28.75 -1.69
CA VAL A 11 -46.35 27.92 -2.91
C VAL A 11 -45.35 28.50 -3.93
N LEU A 12 -44.60 29.56 -3.58
CA LEU A 12 -43.78 30.31 -4.55
C LEU A 12 -42.25 30.43 -4.30
N PRO A 13 -41.57 29.59 -3.49
CA PRO A 13 -40.09 29.51 -3.52
C PRO A 13 -39.53 28.14 -3.96
N ILE A 14 -40.32 27.29 -4.64
CA ILE A 14 -39.91 25.92 -5.02
C ILE A 14 -38.87 25.87 -6.17
N VAL A 15 -38.59 27.00 -6.85
CA VAL A 15 -37.91 27.00 -8.18
C VAL A 15 -36.52 27.66 -8.22
N LEU A 16 -36.05 28.37 -7.17
CA LEU A 16 -34.90 29.30 -7.30
C LEU A 16 -33.60 28.93 -6.55
N VAL A 17 -33.49 27.78 -5.87
CA VAL A 17 -32.31 27.45 -5.03
C VAL A 17 -31.71 26.05 -5.32
N LEU A 18 -31.64 25.65 -6.60
CA LEU A 18 -31.27 24.27 -6.98
C LEU A 18 -30.30 24.11 -8.16
N THR A 19 -29.63 25.18 -8.62
CA THR A 19 -28.82 25.12 -9.87
C THR A 19 -27.35 25.56 -9.78
N LEU A 20 -26.85 26.17 -8.70
CA LEU A 20 -25.54 26.86 -8.73
C LEU A 20 -24.59 26.67 -7.52
N VAL A 21 -24.69 25.55 -6.78
CA VAL A 21 -23.58 25.02 -5.95
C VAL A 21 -23.64 23.49 -6.03
N GLY A 22 -22.59 22.73 -6.37
CA GLY A 22 -21.20 23.12 -6.61
C GLY A 22 -20.24 22.20 -5.87
N CYS A 23 -20.04 20.97 -6.37
CA CYS A 23 -18.88 20.15 -6.06
C CYS A 23 -18.75 19.08 -7.15
N GLY A 24 -17.70 19.16 -7.97
CA GLY A 24 -17.44 18.15 -8.99
C GLY A 24 -17.13 16.80 -8.35
N GLY A 25 -17.64 15.73 -8.94
CA GLY A 25 -17.23 14.38 -8.57
C GLY A 25 -15.75 14.18 -8.88
N GLN A 26 -14.89 14.32 -7.88
CA GLN A 26 -13.53 13.82 -7.94
C GLN A 26 -13.60 12.30 -7.83
N ALA A 27 -13.57 11.62 -8.97
CA ALA A 27 -13.06 10.25 -9.03
C ALA A 27 -11.58 10.34 -8.61
N GLN A 28 -11.31 10.14 -7.33
CA GLN A 28 -10.01 10.44 -6.72
C GLN A 28 -9.03 9.28 -6.93
N GLU A 29 -8.80 8.95 -8.19
CA GLU A 29 -7.71 8.08 -8.61
C GLU A 29 -6.38 8.85 -8.45
N GLY A 30 -5.52 8.38 -7.54
CA GLY A 30 -4.10 8.77 -7.51
C GLY A 30 -3.64 9.84 -6.51
N GLN A 31 -4.47 10.29 -5.56
CA GLN A 31 -4.07 11.33 -4.58
C GLN A 31 -4.08 10.87 -3.10
N THR A 32 -3.54 9.68 -2.81
CA THR A 32 -3.17 9.23 -1.44
C THR A 32 -1.99 8.21 -1.48
N SER A 33 -1.32 8.06 -2.62
CA SER A 33 -0.75 6.76 -3.03
C SER A 33 0.68 6.44 -2.61
N THR A 34 1.37 7.30 -1.84
CA THR A 34 2.77 7.05 -1.43
C THR A 34 2.90 6.81 0.08
N GLU A 35 2.42 7.73 0.91
CA GLU A 35 2.57 7.65 2.38
C GLU A 35 1.70 6.54 3.01
N VAL A 36 0.45 6.41 2.54
CA VAL A 36 -0.45 5.33 2.98
C VAL A 36 0.06 3.97 2.48
N THR A 37 0.62 3.92 1.26
CA THR A 37 1.19 2.70 0.65
C THR A 37 2.46 2.22 1.39
N ALA A 38 3.35 3.12 1.80
CA ALA A 38 4.53 2.77 2.60
C ALA A 38 4.14 2.31 4.01
N THR A 39 3.20 3.01 4.66
CA THR A 39 2.70 2.65 6.00
C THR A 39 1.94 1.31 6.00
N SER A 40 1.20 1.00 4.92
CA SER A 40 0.64 -0.35 4.72
C SER A 40 1.73 -1.38 4.42
N GLY A 41 2.74 -1.03 3.63
CA GLY A 41 3.84 -1.93 3.25
C GLY A 41 4.63 -2.45 4.46
N GLN A 42 5.00 -1.58 5.39
CA GLN A 42 5.68 -1.98 6.64
C GLN A 42 4.81 -2.91 7.50
N ARG A 43 3.50 -2.63 7.59
CA ARG A 43 2.54 -3.48 8.30
C ARG A 43 2.46 -4.87 7.68
N LEU A 44 2.24 -4.94 6.36
CA LEU A 44 2.20 -6.18 5.59
C LEU A 44 3.50 -6.97 5.74
N TYR A 45 4.66 -6.30 5.75
CA TYR A 45 5.98 -6.94 5.89
C TYR A 45 6.13 -7.69 7.21
N ARG A 46 5.64 -7.10 8.31
CA ARG A 46 5.56 -7.76 9.61
C ARG A 46 4.50 -8.86 9.62
N ASP A 47 3.29 -8.55 9.17
CA ASP A 47 2.11 -9.41 9.32
C ASP A 47 2.19 -10.68 8.44
N HIS A 48 2.91 -10.63 7.31
CA HIS A 48 3.25 -11.79 6.48
C HIS A 48 4.60 -12.45 6.82
N GLY A 49 5.28 -12.02 7.89
CA GLY A 49 6.49 -12.67 8.39
C GLY A 49 7.73 -12.51 7.50
N CYS A 50 7.79 -11.49 6.63
CA CYS A 50 8.95 -11.26 5.75
C CYS A 50 10.25 -11.09 6.57
N GLY A 51 10.16 -10.39 7.70
CA GLY A 51 11.27 -10.18 8.63
C GLY A 51 11.78 -11.44 9.35
N LEU A 52 11.07 -12.57 9.30
CA LEU A 52 11.56 -13.82 9.90
C LEU A 52 12.82 -14.36 9.18
N CYS A 53 12.93 -14.07 7.88
CA CYS A 53 14.10 -14.38 7.05
C CYS A 53 14.91 -13.12 6.74
N HIS A 54 14.27 -12.03 6.31
CA HIS A 54 14.96 -10.82 5.87
C HIS A 54 15.31 -9.83 7.01
N GLY A 55 14.92 -10.11 8.26
CA GLY A 55 15.12 -9.20 9.40
C GLY A 55 14.06 -8.09 9.45
N GLU A 56 13.77 -7.55 10.64
CA GLU A 56 12.73 -6.51 10.80
C GLU A 56 13.02 -5.24 9.98
N THR A 57 14.31 -4.95 9.79
CA THR A 57 14.85 -3.83 9.00
C THR A 57 15.33 -4.24 7.61
N GLY A 58 15.02 -5.46 7.14
CA GLY A 58 15.38 -5.92 5.79
C GLY A 58 16.86 -6.26 5.53
N HIS A 59 17.72 -6.30 6.55
CA HIS A 59 19.16 -6.53 6.41
C HIS A 59 19.58 -8.01 6.15
N GLY A 60 18.67 -8.86 5.69
CA GLY A 60 18.93 -10.28 5.42
C GLY A 60 19.25 -11.13 6.67
N ASN A 61 19.04 -10.59 7.87
CA ASN A 61 19.53 -11.10 9.15
C ASN A 61 18.41 -11.63 10.08
N GLY A 62 17.26 -12.01 9.52
CA GLY A 62 16.16 -12.58 10.29
C GLY A 62 16.55 -13.90 10.96
N ARG A 63 15.84 -14.32 12.01
CA ARG A 63 16.20 -15.48 12.83
C ARG A 63 16.37 -16.80 12.04
N MET A 64 15.80 -16.91 10.84
CA MET A 64 15.92 -18.09 9.97
C MET A 64 17.08 -17.98 8.97
N ALA A 65 17.65 -16.80 8.74
CA ALA A 65 18.65 -16.52 7.70
C ALA A 65 19.87 -17.46 7.73
N GLN A 66 20.36 -17.80 8.92
CA GLN A 66 21.52 -18.68 9.13
C GLN A 66 21.29 -20.14 8.65
N SER A 67 20.03 -20.52 8.37
CA SER A 67 19.64 -21.87 7.94
C SER A 67 19.26 -21.97 6.45
N LEU A 68 19.44 -20.89 5.68
CA LEU A 68 19.02 -20.77 4.28
C LEU A 68 20.24 -20.65 3.35
N ASP A 69 20.22 -21.37 2.23
CA ASP A 69 21.25 -21.32 1.19
C ASP A 69 20.62 -21.15 -0.21
N PRO A 70 20.79 -19.98 -0.87
CA PRO A 70 21.57 -18.83 -0.43
C PRO A 70 20.92 -18.04 0.73
N PRO A 71 21.68 -17.23 1.48
CA PRO A 71 21.12 -16.37 2.53
C PRO A 71 20.14 -15.33 1.95
N PRO A 72 19.13 -14.90 2.74
CA PRO A 72 18.19 -13.84 2.35
C PRO A 72 18.90 -12.55 1.97
N ARG A 73 18.27 -11.76 1.09
CA ARG A 73 18.86 -10.49 0.69
C ARG A 73 18.75 -9.43 1.76
N ASP A 74 19.85 -8.70 1.89
CA ASP A 74 20.01 -7.45 2.60
C ASP A 74 19.59 -6.30 1.67
N PHE A 75 18.39 -5.80 1.93
CA PHE A 75 17.73 -4.73 1.18
C PHE A 75 18.28 -3.33 1.51
N SER A 76 19.18 -3.20 2.50
CA SER A 76 19.87 -1.93 2.73
C SER A 76 20.74 -1.53 1.54
N ARG A 77 21.07 -2.50 0.65
CA ARG A 77 21.88 -2.27 -0.54
C ARG A 77 21.16 -2.52 -1.86
N ALA A 78 21.02 -1.48 -2.68
CA ALA A 78 20.36 -1.58 -3.99
C ALA A 78 21.05 -2.61 -4.91
N GLY A 79 22.38 -2.71 -4.86
CA GLY A 79 23.16 -3.67 -5.65
C GLY A 79 23.00 -5.15 -5.26
N GLN A 80 22.33 -5.48 -4.14
CA GLN A 80 22.12 -6.87 -3.71
C GLN A 80 20.83 -7.50 -4.27
N PHE A 81 19.92 -6.70 -4.81
CA PHE A 81 18.67 -7.16 -5.42
C PHE A 81 18.97 -8.00 -6.68
N ARG A 82 18.59 -9.29 -6.69
CA ARG A 82 18.86 -10.21 -7.82
C ARG A 82 17.79 -10.23 -8.89
N LEU A 83 16.57 -9.83 -8.54
CA LEU A 83 15.37 -9.97 -9.39
C LEU A 83 14.84 -8.59 -9.82
N GLY A 84 15.69 -7.56 -9.78
CA GLY A 84 15.33 -6.16 -10.02
C GLY A 84 15.11 -5.36 -8.72
N HIS A 85 15.17 -4.03 -8.85
CA HIS A 85 15.11 -3.06 -7.74
C HIS A 85 13.94 -2.07 -7.87
N SER A 86 13.21 -2.08 -8.99
CA SER A 86 11.96 -1.32 -9.11
C SER A 86 10.83 -1.95 -8.31
N VAL A 87 9.80 -1.16 -7.97
CA VAL A 87 8.60 -1.63 -7.26
C VAL A 87 7.89 -2.76 -8.01
N ASP A 88 7.87 -2.72 -9.35
CA ASP A 88 7.20 -3.72 -10.18
C ASP A 88 7.98 -5.06 -10.16
N GLU A 89 9.30 -5.00 -10.32
CA GLU A 89 10.19 -6.17 -10.24
C GLU A 89 10.14 -6.83 -8.85
N VAL A 90 10.18 -6.03 -7.77
CA VAL A 90 10.09 -6.54 -6.40
C VAL A 90 8.68 -7.10 -6.11
N ALA A 91 7.61 -6.47 -6.61
CA ALA A 91 6.24 -7.01 -6.46
C ALA A 91 6.06 -8.35 -7.21
N GLU A 92 6.75 -8.54 -8.34
CA GLU A 92 6.78 -9.79 -9.10
C GLU A 92 7.61 -10.87 -8.40
N ALA A 93 8.77 -10.51 -7.83
CA ALA A 93 9.56 -11.39 -6.98
C ALA A 93 8.78 -11.84 -5.72
N ILE A 94 7.99 -10.95 -5.11
CA ILE A 94 7.08 -11.29 -4.01
C ILE A 94 6.00 -12.26 -4.49
N ARG A 95 5.42 -12.05 -5.68
CA ARG A 95 4.37 -12.91 -6.23
C ARG A 95 4.87 -14.34 -6.47
N THR A 96 6.06 -14.48 -7.04
CA THR A 96 6.61 -15.76 -7.55
C THR A 96 7.54 -16.48 -6.57
N GLY A 97 8.22 -15.75 -5.69
CA GLY A 97 9.27 -16.28 -4.82
C GLY A 97 10.63 -16.38 -5.52
N ALA A 98 11.60 -17.01 -4.87
CA ALA A 98 12.95 -17.21 -5.42
C ALA A 98 13.50 -18.59 -5.04
N GLY A 99 14.01 -19.36 -6.02
CA GLY A 99 14.45 -20.74 -5.82
C GLY A 99 15.75 -20.91 -5.02
N GLY A 100 15.89 -22.04 -4.32
CA GLY A 100 17.07 -22.40 -3.50
C GLY A 100 16.75 -23.45 -2.42
N ARG A 101 17.73 -23.85 -1.60
CA ARG A 101 17.49 -24.61 -0.36
C ARG A 101 17.14 -23.63 0.74
N GLY A 102 15.84 -23.42 0.95
CA GLY A 102 15.35 -22.22 1.64
C GLY A 102 14.81 -21.17 0.68
N ALA A 103 14.28 -21.62 -0.47
CA ALA A 103 13.58 -20.79 -1.43
C ALA A 103 12.60 -19.81 -0.75
N MET A 104 12.67 -18.53 -1.13
CA MET A 104 11.68 -17.54 -0.72
C MET A 104 10.31 -17.99 -1.28
N PRO A 105 9.27 -18.17 -0.43
CA PRO A 105 7.96 -18.59 -0.90
C PRO A 105 7.31 -17.48 -1.74
N GLY A 106 6.49 -17.88 -2.72
CA GLY A 106 5.67 -16.96 -3.48
C GLY A 106 4.41 -16.54 -2.72
N TYR A 107 4.18 -15.24 -2.60
CA TYR A 107 3.02 -14.62 -1.96
C TYR A 107 1.93 -14.25 -2.99
N GLY A 108 1.77 -15.06 -4.05
CA GLY A 108 0.77 -14.83 -5.11
C GLY A 108 -0.69 -14.84 -4.65
N HIS A 109 -0.96 -15.26 -3.41
CA HIS A 109 -2.28 -15.17 -2.77
C HIS A 109 -2.62 -13.75 -2.27
N LEU A 110 -1.62 -12.88 -2.06
CA LEU A 110 -1.84 -11.47 -1.74
C LEU A 110 -2.31 -10.73 -3.00
N PRO A 111 -3.31 -9.83 -2.90
CA PRO A 111 -3.75 -9.04 -4.04
C PRO A 111 -2.62 -8.10 -4.51
N GLU A 112 -2.68 -7.67 -5.77
CA GLU A 112 -1.61 -6.87 -6.35
C GLU A 112 -1.29 -5.57 -5.58
N PRO A 113 -2.28 -4.77 -5.11
CA PRO A 113 -1.99 -3.57 -4.31
C PRO A 113 -1.14 -3.85 -3.07
N ASP A 114 -1.39 -4.97 -2.38
CA ASP A 114 -0.63 -5.35 -1.17
C ASP A 114 0.80 -5.78 -1.52
N ARG A 115 0.99 -6.50 -2.63
CA ARG A 115 2.34 -6.85 -3.13
C ARG A 115 3.11 -5.61 -3.58
N ARG A 116 2.45 -4.63 -4.20
CA ARG A 116 3.04 -3.33 -4.55
C ARG A 116 3.39 -2.52 -3.30
N ALA A 117 2.54 -2.50 -2.28
CA ALA A 117 2.81 -1.83 -1.01
C ALA A 117 4.03 -2.44 -0.28
N LEU A 118 4.10 -3.77 -0.20
CA LEU A 118 5.28 -4.50 0.29
C LEU A 118 6.54 -4.13 -0.50
N ALA A 119 6.46 -4.12 -1.83
CA ALA A 119 7.57 -3.76 -2.70
C ALA A 119 8.03 -2.30 -2.51
N THR A 120 7.11 -1.34 -2.42
CA THR A 120 7.41 0.05 -2.10
C THR A 120 8.14 0.18 -0.75
N TYR A 121 7.69 -0.53 0.28
CA TYR A 121 8.41 -0.56 1.56
C TYR A 121 9.81 -1.16 1.43
N ILE A 122 9.95 -2.32 0.79
CA ILE A 122 11.25 -3.00 0.63
C ILE A 122 12.25 -2.14 -0.16
N VAL A 123 11.84 -1.50 -1.25
CA VAL A 123 12.70 -0.59 -2.03
C VAL A 123 13.07 0.65 -1.22
N SER A 124 12.20 1.13 -0.33
CA SER A 124 12.51 2.26 0.56
C SER A 124 13.52 1.94 1.68
N LEU A 125 13.92 0.67 1.84
CA LEU A 125 14.95 0.26 2.80
C LEU A 125 16.39 0.44 2.28
N ALA A 126 16.58 0.69 0.98
CA ALA A 126 17.90 0.93 0.41
C ALA A 126 18.47 2.29 0.87
N THR A 127 19.71 2.30 1.37
CA THR A 127 20.32 3.48 2.03
C THR A 127 21.72 3.84 1.52
N ASP A 128 22.27 3.09 0.55
CA ASP A 128 23.64 3.22 0.04
C ASP A 128 23.74 3.54 -1.47
#